data_AF-A0AAV8Q829-F1
#
_entry.id   AF-A0AAV8Q829-F1
#
_cell.length_a   1.000
_cell.length_b   1.000
_cell.length_c   1.000
_cell.angle_alpha   90.00
_cell.angle_beta   90.00
_cell.angle_gamma   90.00
#
_symmetry.space_group_name_H-M   'P 1'
#
loop_
_entity.id
_entity.type
_entity.pdbx_description
1 polymer ?
#
loop_
_entity_poly.entity_id
_entity_poly.type
_entity_poly.pdbx_seq_one_letter_code
_entity_poly.pdbx_strand_id
1 'polypeptide(L)'
;MAVAPAAPTLRSSFLSSPRHPKLSLSSKLPVSRRLPVSYPRVRALDLDQNTIVAISVGVVSVAVGIGIPVFYETQIDNAAKRDNSQPCFPCNGSGAQQCRFCTGSGKITVVLGGDETDVSQCINCEGVGTLTCTTCQGSGIQPRYLDRREFKDDD
;
A
#
# COMPACT_ATOMS: atom_id res chain seq x y z
N MET A 1 18.37 36.45 -20.46
CA MET A 1 17.94 36.73 -19.07
C MET A 1 16.42 36.68 -19.05
N ALA A 2 15.83 35.62 -18.51
CA ALA A 2 14.38 35.46 -18.47
C ALA A 2 13.86 35.92 -17.10
N VAL A 3 12.96 36.90 -17.13
CA VAL A 3 12.35 37.54 -15.95
C VAL A 3 11.11 36.74 -15.55
N ALA A 4 10.99 36.43 -14.25
CA ALA A 4 9.85 35.69 -13.67
C ALA A 4 8.57 36.55 -13.61
N PRO A 5 7.36 35.97 -13.73
CA PRO A 5 6.11 36.69 -13.50
C PRO A 5 5.75 36.76 -12.01
N ALA A 6 5.19 37.90 -11.59
CA ALA A 6 4.79 38.20 -10.22
C ALA A 6 3.48 37.51 -9.80
N ALA A 7 3.37 37.16 -8.52
CA ALA A 7 2.21 36.52 -7.90
C ALA A 7 1.01 37.50 -7.71
N PRO A 8 -0.25 37.01 -7.77
CA PRO A 8 -1.41 37.85 -7.51
C PRO A 8 -1.66 38.04 -6.01
N THR A 9 -1.93 39.29 -5.63
CA THR A 9 -2.21 39.75 -4.27
C THR A 9 -3.68 39.47 -3.91
N LEU A 10 -3.93 38.72 -2.84
CA LEU A 10 -5.28 38.50 -2.29
C LEU A 10 -5.72 39.74 -1.48
N ARG A 11 -6.79 40.42 -1.94
CA ARG A 11 -7.45 41.50 -1.20
C ARG A 11 -8.62 40.95 -0.38
N SER A 12 -8.51 41.07 0.94
CA SER A 12 -9.60 40.82 1.91
C SER A 12 -10.55 42.02 1.97
N SER A 13 -11.86 41.77 1.94
CA SER A 13 -12.91 42.78 2.09
C SER A 13 -13.76 42.49 3.31
N PHE A 14 -13.18 42.63 4.49
CA PHE A 14 -13.95 42.73 5.73
C PHE A 14 -13.50 43.99 6.47
N LEU A 15 -14.28 45.06 6.33
CA LEU A 15 -14.44 46.16 7.30
C LEU A 15 -15.47 47.14 6.74
N SER A 16 -16.68 47.11 7.27
CA SER A 16 -17.61 48.23 7.22
C SER A 16 -18.39 48.32 8.52
N SER A 17 -18.29 49.51 9.10
CA SER A 17 -18.65 49.97 10.45
C SER A 17 -20.17 49.93 10.76
N PRO A 18 -20.61 49.80 12.03
CA PRO A 18 -22.02 49.86 12.38
C PRO A 18 -22.51 51.32 12.57
N ARG A 19 -23.63 51.66 11.93
CA ARG A 19 -24.42 52.88 12.21
C ARG A 19 -25.45 52.59 13.30
N HIS A 20 -25.41 53.33 14.41
CA HIS A 20 -26.54 53.48 15.34
C HIS A 20 -27.69 54.25 14.65
N PRO A 21 -28.96 54.10 15.09
CA PRO A 21 -29.51 55.13 15.99
C PRO A 21 -30.62 54.71 17.00
N LYS A 22 -30.60 55.42 18.14
CA LYS A 22 -31.70 55.97 18.98
C LYS A 22 -32.66 55.04 19.75
N LEU A 23 -32.47 55.05 21.07
CA LEU A 23 -33.47 54.72 22.08
C LEU A 23 -34.61 55.76 22.11
N SER A 24 -35.85 55.30 22.15
CA SER A 24 -37.00 56.03 22.68
C SER A 24 -37.75 55.18 23.70
N LEU A 25 -38.10 55.83 24.80
CA LEU A 25 -38.71 55.33 26.03
C LEU A 25 -40.23 55.21 25.87
N SER A 26 -40.87 54.11 26.29
CA SER A 26 -42.15 54.18 27.04
C SER A 26 -42.56 52.85 27.67
N SER A 27 -42.98 52.99 28.92
CA SER A 27 -43.58 52.06 29.89
C SER A 27 -44.50 50.94 29.40
N LYS A 28 -44.41 49.76 30.06
CA LYS A 28 -45.46 49.12 30.89
C LYS A 28 -45.10 47.64 31.19
N LEU A 29 -44.91 47.29 32.47
CA LEU A 29 -45.21 45.93 32.96
C LEU A 29 -46.74 45.81 32.98
N PRO A 30 -47.35 44.66 32.59
CA PRO A 30 -47.47 43.57 33.56
C PRO A 30 -47.61 42.14 32.98
N VAL A 31 -47.66 41.19 33.91
CA VAL A 31 -48.23 39.84 33.82
C VAL A 31 -47.32 38.74 33.26
N SER A 32 -46.93 37.86 34.20
CA SER A 32 -46.44 36.51 33.98
C SER A 32 -47.34 35.74 33.00
N ARG A 33 -46.84 35.53 31.78
CA ARG A 33 -47.28 34.45 30.90
C ARG A 33 -46.12 33.47 30.77
N ARG A 34 -46.36 32.22 31.18
CA ARG A 34 -45.41 31.12 31.02
C ARG A 34 -44.99 31.06 29.55
N LEU A 35 -43.70 31.26 29.27
CA LEU A 35 -43.12 30.96 27.96
C LEU A 35 -43.35 29.47 27.69
N PRO A 36 -43.95 29.08 26.54
CA PRO A 36 -43.89 27.68 26.15
C PRO A 36 -42.41 27.32 25.99
N VAL A 37 -42.00 26.19 26.57
CA VAL A 37 -40.69 25.59 26.31
C VAL A 37 -40.59 25.42 24.80
N SER A 38 -39.84 26.31 24.16
CA SER A 38 -39.57 26.23 22.73
C SER A 38 -38.52 25.13 22.58
N TYR A 39 -38.99 23.90 22.38
CA TYR A 39 -38.13 22.84 21.89
C TYR A 39 -37.44 23.36 20.63
N PRO A 40 -36.11 23.18 20.46
CA PRO A 40 -35.48 23.45 19.18
C PRO A 40 -36.15 22.54 18.16
N ARG A 41 -37.12 23.09 17.46
CA ARG A 41 -37.82 22.40 16.39
C ARG A 41 -36.75 22.24 15.34
N VAL A 42 -36.26 21.01 15.17
CA VAL A 42 -35.33 20.64 14.11
C VAL A 42 -36.02 21.07 12.82
N ARG A 43 -35.65 22.25 12.31
CA ARG A 43 -36.05 22.66 10.98
C ARG A 43 -35.43 21.62 10.07
N ALA A 44 -36.24 21.09 9.15
CA ALA A 44 -35.74 20.26 8.06
C ALA A 44 -34.44 20.90 7.55
N LEU A 45 -33.36 20.12 7.50
CA LEU A 45 -32.04 20.56 7.02
C LEU A 45 -32.28 21.41 5.77
N ASP A 46 -32.17 22.73 5.90
CA ASP A 46 -32.22 23.59 4.73
C ASP A 46 -30.90 23.29 4.04
N LEU A 47 -30.98 22.50 2.96
CA LEU A 47 -29.83 21.95 2.29
C LEU A 47 -29.24 23.09 1.45
N ASP A 48 -28.56 24.00 2.13
CA ASP A 48 -27.93 25.15 1.54
C ASP A 48 -26.87 24.70 0.54
N GLN A 49 -26.65 25.51 -0.50
CA GLN A 49 -25.70 25.22 -1.57
C GLN A 49 -24.32 24.83 -1.00
N ASN A 50 -23.90 25.49 0.09
CA ASN A 50 -22.63 25.23 0.76
C ASN A 50 -22.60 23.87 1.48
N THR A 51 -23.71 23.45 2.08
CA THR A 51 -23.82 22.13 2.73
C THR A 51 -23.77 21.00 1.71
N ILE A 52 -24.43 21.17 0.56
CA ILE A 52 -24.37 20.20 -0.55
C ILE A 52 -22.94 20.07 -1.09
N VAL A 53 -22.28 21.22 -1.33
CA VAL A 53 -20.89 21.24 -1.79
C VAL A 53 -19.98 20.55 -0.78
N ALA A 54 -20.10 20.85 0.52
CA ALA A 54 -19.29 20.23 1.56
C ALA A 54 -19.46 18.70 1.61
N ILE A 55 -20.69 18.19 1.55
CA ILE A 55 -20.95 16.75 1.55
C ILE A 55 -20.38 16.10 0.29
N SER A 56 -20.58 16.72 -0.89
CA SER A 56 -20.07 16.19 -2.15
C SER A 56 -18.54 16.08 -2.17
N VAL A 57 -17.83 17.14 -1.76
CA VAL A 57 -16.36 17.15 -1.66
C VAL A 57 -15.88 16.12 -0.64
N GLY A 58 -16.56 16.00 0.51
CA GLY A 58 -16.25 14.97 1.51
C GLY A 58 -16.35 13.56 0.94
N VAL A 59 -17.46 13.23 0.27
CA VAL A 59 -17.69 11.90 -0.33
C VAL A 59 -16.67 11.61 -1.44
N VAL A 60 -16.43 12.56 -2.34
CA VAL A 60 -15.44 12.39 -3.41
C VAL A 60 -14.03 12.20 -2.84
N SER A 61 -13.66 12.98 -1.82
CA SER A 61 -12.34 12.87 -1.18
C SER A 61 -12.14 11.50 -0.53
N VAL A 62 -13.15 10.97 0.17
CA VAL A 62 -13.10 9.62 0.75
C VAL A 62 -13.04 8.54 -0.33
N ALA A 63 -13.86 8.67 -1.38
CA ALA A 63 -13.87 7.72 -2.49
C ALA A 63 -12.50 7.65 -3.19
N VAL A 64 -11.88 8.80 -3.45
CA VAL A 64 -10.52 8.87 -4.03
C VAL A 64 -9.49 8.30 -3.06
N GLY A 65 -9.57 8.65 -1.77
CA GLY A 65 -8.65 8.17 -0.73
C GLY A 65 -8.64 6.65 -0.56
N ILE A 66 -9.77 5.97 -0.80
CA ILE A 66 -9.87 4.50 -0.78
C ILE A 66 -9.56 3.91 -2.16
N GLY A 67 -10.03 4.54 -3.23
CA GLY A 67 -9.91 4.03 -4.59
C GLY A 67 -8.46 3.93 -5.08
N ILE A 68 -7.60 4.88 -4.71
CA ILE A 68 -6.19 4.86 -5.13
C ILE A 68 -5.44 3.65 -4.54
N PRO A 69 -5.43 3.40 -3.22
CA PRO A 69 -4.82 2.19 -2.67
C PRO A 69 -5.40 0.91 -3.27
N VAL A 70 -6.73 0.80 -3.38
CA VAL A 70 -7.40 -0.39 -3.96
C VAL A 70 -6.95 -0.64 -5.40
N PHE A 71 -6.83 0.41 -6.22
CA PHE A 71 -6.34 0.30 -7.59
C PHE A 71 -4.91 -0.26 -7.63
N TYR A 72 -4.01 0.25 -6.79
CA TYR A 72 -2.63 -0.24 -6.75
C TYR A 72 -2.52 -1.68 -6.24
N GLU A 73 -3.26 -2.04 -5.20
CA GLU A 73 -3.30 -3.42 -4.69
C GLU A 73 -3.84 -4.39 -5.77
N THR A 74 -4.89 -3.98 -6.49
CA THR A 74 -5.47 -4.78 -7.57
C THR A 74 -4.45 -5.03 -8.69
N GLN A 75 -3.66 -4.02 -9.06
CA GLN A 75 -2.62 -4.16 -10.08
C GLN A 75 -1.53 -5.14 -9.64
N ILE A 76 -1.15 -5.14 -8.36
CA ILE A 76 -0.16 -6.05 -7.78
C ILE A 76 -0.69 -7.48 -7.76
N ASP A 77 -1.92 -7.68 -7.27
CA ASP A 77 -2.54 -9.00 -7.19
C ASP A 77 -2.71 -9.64 -8.57
N ASN A 78 -3.11 -8.86 -9.56
CA ASN A 78 -3.26 -9.35 -10.92
C ASN A 78 -1.91 -9.74 -11.54
N ALA A 79 -0.84 -8.99 -11.25
CA ALA A 79 0.51 -9.38 -11.64
C ALA A 79 0.97 -10.67 -10.93
N ALA A 80 0.58 -10.86 -9.66
CA ALA A 80 0.89 -12.06 -8.88
C ALA A 80 0.11 -13.30 -9.31
N LYS A 81 -1.05 -13.16 -9.95
CA LYS A 81 -1.85 -14.28 -10.49
C LYS A 81 -1.33 -14.87 -11.79
N ARG A 82 -0.40 -14.19 -12.48
CA ARG A 82 0.14 -14.68 -13.76
C ARG A 82 0.80 -16.04 -13.53
N ASP A 83 0.56 -17.05 -14.36
CA ASP A 83 1.26 -18.32 -14.19
C ASP A 83 2.78 -18.12 -14.36
N ASN A 84 3.56 -18.73 -13.47
CA ASN A 84 5.01 -18.74 -13.53
C ASN A 84 5.48 -20.19 -13.52
N SER A 85 5.91 -20.66 -14.68
CA SER A 85 6.47 -21.98 -14.90
C SER A 85 7.96 -21.93 -15.24
N GLN A 86 8.62 -20.79 -15.06
CA GLN A 86 10.02 -20.66 -15.43
C GLN A 86 10.91 -21.48 -14.49
N PRO A 87 11.76 -22.34 -15.04
CA PRO A 87 12.66 -23.13 -14.22
C PRO A 87 13.65 -22.21 -13.52
N CYS A 88 13.87 -22.43 -12.23
CA CYS A 88 14.84 -21.70 -11.44
C CYS A 88 16.25 -21.88 -12.04
N PHE A 89 16.83 -20.78 -12.53
CA PHE A 89 18.09 -20.79 -13.26
C PHE A 89 19.24 -21.51 -12.52
N PRO A 90 19.50 -21.26 -11.21
CA PRO A 90 20.56 -21.97 -10.51
C PRO A 90 20.38 -23.49 -10.48
N CYS A 91 19.17 -24.02 -10.27
CA CYS A 91 18.94 -25.46 -10.09
C CYS A 91 18.34 -26.15 -11.31
N ASN A 92 18.21 -25.41 -12.42
CA ASN A 92 17.59 -25.86 -13.66
C ASN A 92 16.23 -26.54 -13.44
N GLY A 93 15.39 -25.98 -12.57
CA GLY A 93 14.07 -26.53 -12.28
C GLY A 93 14.01 -27.66 -11.23
N SER A 94 15.14 -28.21 -10.81
CA SER A 94 15.14 -29.38 -9.91
C SER A 94 14.77 -29.09 -8.46
N GLY A 95 14.84 -27.82 -8.04
CA GLY A 95 14.67 -27.44 -6.64
C GLY A 95 15.89 -27.75 -5.75
N ALA A 96 16.90 -28.43 -6.27
CA ALA A 96 18.08 -28.85 -5.52
C ALA A 96 19.39 -28.47 -6.23
N GLN A 97 20.45 -28.34 -5.45
CA GLN A 97 21.81 -28.10 -5.91
C GLN A 97 22.68 -29.28 -5.53
N GLN A 98 23.55 -29.72 -6.42
CA GLN A 98 24.55 -30.70 -6.06
C GLN A 98 25.43 -30.16 -4.93
N CYS A 99 25.61 -30.95 -3.87
CA CYS A 99 26.47 -30.56 -2.76
C CYS A 99 27.91 -30.42 -3.26
N ARG A 100 28.44 -29.20 -3.21
CA ARG A 100 29.79 -28.91 -3.70
C ARG A 100 30.90 -29.51 -2.84
N PHE A 101 30.62 -29.81 -1.57
CA PHE A 101 31.60 -30.39 -0.65
C PHE A 101 31.92 -31.86 -0.97
N CYS A 102 30.90 -32.65 -1.30
CA CYS A 102 31.07 -34.08 -1.62
C CYS A 102 30.85 -34.39 -3.10
N THR A 103 30.71 -33.35 -3.93
CA THR A 103 30.41 -33.45 -5.38
C THR A 103 29.26 -34.41 -5.69
N GLY A 104 28.24 -34.45 -4.84
CA GLY A 104 27.07 -35.33 -5.01
C GLY A 104 27.22 -36.74 -4.43
N SER A 105 28.40 -37.16 -3.97
CA SER A 105 28.61 -38.52 -3.44
C SER A 105 27.98 -38.76 -2.06
N GLY A 106 27.68 -37.70 -1.33
CA GLY A 106 27.21 -37.79 0.07
C GLY A 106 28.31 -38.17 1.07
N LYS A 107 29.55 -38.40 0.63
CA LYS A 107 30.66 -38.82 1.50
C LYS A 107 31.88 -37.92 1.31
N ILE A 108 32.71 -37.80 2.34
CA ILE A 108 33.99 -37.11 2.29
C ILE A 108 35.07 -38.13 2.62
N THR A 109 36.04 -38.28 1.73
CA THR A 109 37.19 -39.16 1.91
C THR A 109 38.40 -38.33 2.32
N VAL A 110 39.00 -38.63 3.47
CA VAL A 110 40.23 -38.00 3.94
C VAL A 110 41.35 -39.03 3.88
N VAL A 111 42.48 -38.68 3.26
CA VAL A 111 43.67 -39.53 3.22
C VAL A 111 44.54 -39.19 4.43
N LEU A 112 44.71 -40.14 5.35
CA LEU A 112 45.46 -39.93 6.60
C LEU A 112 46.97 -40.23 6.44
N GLY A 113 47.36 -40.80 5.29
CA GLY A 113 48.73 -41.21 4.99
C GLY A 113 48.94 -42.71 5.16
N GLY A 114 49.95 -43.28 4.49
CA GLY A 114 50.24 -44.72 4.57
C GLY A 114 49.14 -45.63 4.01
N ASP A 115 48.52 -45.22 2.89
CA ASP A 115 47.40 -45.91 2.23
C ASP A 115 46.10 -46.03 3.06
N GLU A 116 46.04 -45.38 4.23
CA GLU A 116 44.84 -45.33 5.05
C GLU A 116 43.92 -44.17 4.64
N THR A 117 42.67 -44.50 4.35
CA THR A 117 41.63 -43.52 4.00
C THR A 117 40.44 -43.67 4.95
N ASP A 118 39.99 -42.56 5.53
CA ASP A 118 38.76 -42.51 6.30
C ASP A 118 37.63 -41.93 5.45
N VAL A 119 36.46 -42.56 5.52
CA VAL A 119 35.28 -42.19 4.74
C VAL A 119 34.17 -41.81 5.70
N SER A 120 33.89 -40.52 5.79
CA SER A 120 32.84 -39.97 6.62
C SER A 120 31.64 -39.51 5.79
N GLN A 121 30.48 -39.42 6.44
CA GLN A 121 29.31 -38.79 5.84
C GLN A 121 29.57 -37.30 5.64
N CYS A 122 29.18 -36.76 4.48
CA CYS A 122 29.33 -35.34 4.21
C CYS A 122 28.42 -34.55 5.15
N ILE A 123 29.03 -33.82 6.09
CA ILE A 123 28.31 -33.00 7.07
C ILE A 123 27.49 -31.89 6.42
N ASN A 124 27.94 -31.37 5.28
CA ASN A 124 27.29 -30.23 4.64
C ASN A 124 25.93 -30.58 4.02
N CYS A 125 25.77 -31.79 3.51
CA CYS A 125 24.50 -32.27 2.95
C CYS A 125 23.91 -33.45 3.72
N GLU A 126 24.42 -33.73 4.92
CA GLU A 126 24.01 -34.86 5.76
C GLU A 126 23.94 -36.18 4.98
N GLY A 127 24.91 -36.44 4.11
CA GLY A 127 24.94 -37.67 3.30
C GLY A 127 23.99 -37.73 2.08
N VAL A 128 23.12 -36.73 1.88
CA VAL A 128 22.14 -36.72 0.78
C VAL A 128 22.80 -36.53 -0.60
N GLY A 129 23.91 -35.79 -0.66
CA GLY A 129 24.59 -35.43 -1.91
C GLY A 129 24.03 -34.18 -2.59
N THR A 130 22.87 -33.67 -2.14
CA THR A 130 22.26 -32.44 -2.64
C THR A 130 21.83 -31.52 -1.51
N LEU A 131 21.69 -30.24 -1.81
CA LEU A 131 21.19 -29.18 -0.93
C LEU A 131 19.95 -28.56 -1.54
N THR A 132 18.99 -28.17 -0.73
CA THR A 132 17.84 -27.39 -1.21
C THR A 132 18.33 -26.11 -1.88
N CYS A 133 17.86 -25.82 -3.09
CA CYS A 133 18.21 -24.59 -3.77
C CYS A 133 17.61 -23.40 -3.00
N THR A 134 18.46 -22.54 -2.47
CA THR A 134 18.07 -21.37 -1.67
C THR A 134 17.35 -20.31 -2.50
N THR A 135 17.61 -20.23 -3.81
CA THR A 135 16.95 -19.28 -4.72
C THR A 135 15.47 -19.56 -4.87
N CYS A 136 15.08 -20.83 -5.08
CA CYS A 136 13.68 -21.22 -5.25
C CYS A 136 13.08 -21.92 -4.01
N GLN A 137 13.84 -22.01 -2.91
CA GLN A 137 13.44 -22.70 -1.68
C GLN A 137 12.89 -24.12 -1.94
N GLY A 138 13.50 -24.87 -2.86
CA GLY A 138 13.07 -26.22 -3.20
C GLY A 138 11.94 -26.33 -4.23
N SER A 139 11.24 -25.25 -4.59
CA SER A 139 10.12 -25.31 -5.55
C SER A 139 10.54 -25.66 -6.98
N GLY A 140 11.80 -25.39 -7.35
CA GLY A 140 12.26 -25.49 -8.74
C GLY A 140 11.79 -24.34 -9.62
N ILE A 141 10.93 -23.44 -9.14
CA ILE A 141 10.39 -22.31 -9.92
C ILE A 141 11.16 -21.03 -9.62
N GLN A 142 11.47 -20.28 -10.67
CA GLN A 142 12.18 -19.01 -10.55
C GLN A 142 11.35 -17.99 -9.77
N PRO A 143 11.89 -17.30 -8.75
CA PRO A 143 11.16 -16.24 -8.07
C PRO A 143 10.68 -15.15 -9.05
N ARG A 144 9.47 -14.61 -8.83
CA ARG A 144 8.83 -13.65 -9.75
C ARG A 144 9.65 -12.38 -10.04
N TYR A 145 10.54 -11.98 -9.13
CA TYR A 145 11.41 -10.82 -9.36
C TYR A 145 12.54 -11.11 -10.37
N LEU A 146 12.77 -12.38 -10.72
CA LEU A 146 13.68 -12.82 -11.79
C LEU A 146 12.95 -13.47 -12.96
N ASP A 147 11.62 -13.55 -12.92
CA ASP A 147 10.80 -14.13 -13.98
C ASP A 147 10.94 -13.28 -15.25
N ARG A 148 11.40 -13.92 -16.32
CA ARG A 148 11.60 -13.29 -17.61
C ARG A 148 10.25 -13.16 -18.29
N ARG A 149 9.77 -11.92 -18.46
CA ARG A 149 8.52 -11.68 -19.19
C ARG A 149 8.67 -12.12 -20.64
N GLU A 150 8.14 -13.29 -20.97
CA GLU A 150 7.82 -13.65 -22.34
C GLU A 150 6.53 -12.91 -22.69
N PHE A 151 6.67 -11.88 -23.54
CA PHE A 151 5.52 -11.35 -24.26
C PHE A 151 5.15 -12.45 -25.23
N LYS A 152 4.02 -13.12 -24.96
CA LYS A 152 3.42 -13.99 -25.95
C LYS A 152 2.91 -13.03 -27.02
N ASP A 153 3.56 -13.03 -28.17
CA ASP A 153 3.05 -12.32 -29.33
C ASP A 153 1.73 -13.01 -29.67
N ASP A 154 0.62 -12.31 -29.45
CA ASP A 154 -0.70 -12.81 -29.84
C ASP A 154 -0.77 -12.75 -31.38
N ASP A 155 -0.77 -13.92 -32.05
CA ASP A 155 -1.04 -14.09 -33.49
C ASP A 155 -2.51 -13.74 -33.85
#